data_AF-A0A2N2PTZ3-F1
#
_entry.id   AF-A0A2N2PTZ3-F1
#
_cell.length_a   1.000
_cell.length_b   1.000
_cell.length_c   1.000
_cell.angle_alpha   90.00
_cell.angle_beta   90.00
_cell.angle_gamma   90.00
#
_symmetry.space_group_name_H-M   'P 1'
#
loop_
_entity.id
_entity.type
_entity.pdbx_description
1 polymer ?
#
loop_
_entity_poly.entity_id
_entity_poly.type
_entity_poly.pdbx_seq_one_letter_code
_entity_poly.pdbx_strand_id
1 'polypeptide(L)'
;MSPQAIASPEELESFARNLKQFNAQLADGMSRLQGQFANLGETWRDQEHQKFSQEFEQTMRVLHHFRRTSDEHIPFLLRKAARIRDYLSQR
;
A
#
# COMPACT_ATOMS: atom_id res chain seq x y z
N MET A 1 -29.01 -1.93 -24.52
CA MET A 1 -28.63 -1.84 -23.08
C MET A 1 -27.30 -2.55 -22.93
N SER A 2 -26.22 -1.79 -22.81
CA SER A 2 -24.87 -2.31 -22.58
C SER A 2 -24.88 -3.15 -21.29
N PRO A 3 -24.21 -4.32 -21.25
CA PRO A 3 -24.01 -5.00 -19.98
C PRO A 3 -23.28 -4.00 -19.07
N GLN A 4 -23.87 -3.60 -17.96
CA GLN A 4 -23.17 -2.78 -16.98
C GLN A 4 -21.98 -3.59 -16.47
N ALA A 5 -20.80 -3.33 -17.01
CA ALA A 5 -19.57 -3.91 -16.50
C ALA A 5 -19.43 -3.39 -15.07
N ILE A 6 -19.40 -4.31 -14.11
CA ILE A 6 -19.31 -4.01 -12.67
C ILE A 6 -18.03 -3.20 -12.33
N ALA A 7 -17.04 -3.17 -13.24
CA ALA A 7 -15.85 -2.31 -13.21
C ALA A 7 -15.22 -2.20 -14.62
N SER A 8 -14.46 -1.13 -14.90
CA SER A 8 -13.61 -1.04 -16.11
C SER A 8 -12.29 -1.81 -15.93
N PRO A 9 -11.84 -2.62 -16.92
CA PRO A 9 -10.51 -3.23 -16.91
C PRO A 9 -9.38 -2.20 -16.79
N GLU A 10 -9.47 -1.09 -17.52
CA GLU A 10 -8.45 -0.04 -17.57
C GLU A 10 -8.30 0.65 -16.21
N GLU A 11 -9.41 0.93 -15.53
CA GLU A 11 -9.42 1.51 -14.18
C GLU A 11 -8.76 0.57 -13.17
N LEU A 12 -9.09 -0.73 -13.22
CA LEU A 12 -8.51 -1.74 -12.32
C LEU A 12 -6.99 -1.88 -12.52
N GLU A 13 -6.53 -1.91 -13.77
CA GLU A 13 -5.09 -1.98 -14.07
C GLU A 13 -4.37 -0.70 -13.66
N SER A 14 -4.97 0.47 -13.92
CA SER A 14 -4.42 1.76 -13.51
C SER A 14 -4.26 1.84 -12.00
N PHE A 15 -5.31 1.48 -11.26
CA PHE A 15 -5.26 1.44 -9.81
C PHE A 15 -4.21 0.45 -9.29
N ALA A 16 -4.12 -0.75 -9.86
CA ALA A 16 -3.12 -1.75 -9.48
C ALA A 16 -1.67 -1.25 -9.68
N ARG A 17 -1.39 -0.55 -10.79
CA ARG A 17 -0.08 0.08 -11.04
C ARG A 17 0.21 1.19 -10.02
N ASN A 18 -0.78 2.04 -9.76
CA ASN A 18 -0.64 3.13 -8.79
C ASN A 18 -0.41 2.59 -7.37
N LEU A 19 -1.13 1.54 -6.98
CA LEU A 19 -0.97 0.88 -5.68
C LEU A 19 0.42 0.28 -5.52
N LYS A 20 0.96 -0.35 -6.58
CA LYS A 20 2.34 -0.86 -6.58
C LYS A 20 3.36 0.25 -6.35
N GLN A 21 3.22 1.37 -7.07
CA GLN A 21 4.12 2.52 -6.93
C GLN A 21 4.02 3.15 -5.54
N PHE A 22 2.81 3.28 -5.02
CA PHE A 22 2.55 3.76 -3.66
C PHE A 22 3.22 2.87 -2.62
N ASN A 23 3.07 1.54 -2.72
CA ASN A 23 3.66 0.59 -1.77
C ASN A 23 5.20 0.62 -1.75
N ALA A 24 5.84 0.92 -2.90
CA ALA A 24 7.28 1.14 -2.96
C ALA A 24 7.68 2.44 -2.25
N GLN A 25 6.99 3.54 -2.55
CA GLN A 25 7.24 4.84 -1.91
C GLN A 25 6.99 4.79 -0.39
N LEU A 26 5.96 4.07 0.04
CA LEU A 26 5.65 3.85 1.44
C LEU A 26 6.78 3.09 2.15
N ALA A 27 7.31 2.03 1.53
CA ALA A 27 8.44 1.28 2.08
C ALA A 27 9.68 2.15 2.28
N ASP A 28 10.05 2.93 1.26
CA ASP A 28 11.21 3.82 1.29
C ASP A 28 11.03 4.95 2.31
N GLY A 29 9.81 5.47 2.45
CA GLY A 29 9.44 6.46 3.46
C GLY A 29 9.58 5.91 4.88
N MET A 30 9.00 4.73 5.14
CA MET A 30 9.06 4.07 6.44
C MET A 30 10.52 3.77 6.86
N SER A 31 11.32 3.20 5.96
CA SER A 31 12.72 2.87 6.25
C SER A 31 13.55 4.10 6.60
N ARG A 32 13.40 5.19 5.83
CA ARG A 32 14.10 6.46 6.11
C ARG A 32 13.68 7.06 7.44
N LEU A 33 12.37 7.12 7.70
CA LEU A 33 11.86 7.71 8.93
C LEU A 33 12.26 6.89 10.16
N GLN A 34 12.28 5.56 10.06
CA GLN A 34 12.73 4.69 11.14
C GLN A 34 14.22 4.88 11.46
N GLY A 35 15.07 5.07 10.44
CA GLY A 35 16.48 5.43 10.64
C GLY A 35 16.67 6.78 11.30
N GLN A 36 15.90 7.80 10.88
CA GLN A 36 15.90 9.12 11.51
C GLN A 36 15.45 9.06 12.97
N PHE A 37 14.41 8.27 13.26
CA PHE A 37 13.90 8.09 14.60
C PHE A 37 14.91 7.39 15.52
N ALA A 38 15.60 6.36 15.01
CA ALA A 38 16.66 5.68 15.76
C ALA A 38 17.81 6.64 16.13
N ASN A 39 18.26 7.46 15.18
CA ASN A 39 19.30 8.47 15.45
C ASN A 39 18.82 9.53 16.45
N LEU A 40 17.54 9.93 16.41
CA LEU A 40 16.97 10.89 17.35
C LEU A 40 16.99 10.34 18.79
N GLY A 41 16.74 9.04 18.97
CA GLY A 41 16.82 8.35 20.26
C GLY A 41 18.22 8.37 20.90
N GLU A 42 19.26 8.69 20.14
CA GLU A 42 20.60 8.90 20.71
C GLU A 42 20.68 10.16 21.58
N THR A 43 19.91 11.19 21.25
CA THR A 43 19.95 12.53 21.90
C THR A 43 18.69 12.86 22.68
N TRP A 44 17.54 12.30 22.32
CA TRP A 44 16.26 12.52 23.00
C TRP A 44 15.88 11.27 23.80
N ARG A 45 15.92 11.34 25.14
CA ARG A 45 15.79 10.16 26.03
C ARG A 45 14.86 10.37 27.24
N ASP A 46 13.95 11.33 27.16
CA ASP A 46 12.99 11.60 28.23
C ASP A 46 11.73 10.73 28.12
N GLN A 47 10.76 10.98 29.01
CA GLN A 47 9.49 10.27 29.03
C GLN A 47 8.63 10.54 27.78
N GLU A 48 8.74 11.72 27.18
CA GLU A 48 7.98 12.08 25.97
C GLU A 48 8.50 11.30 24.77
N HIS A 49 9.83 11.12 24.66
CA HIS A 49 10.41 10.23 23.66
C HIS A 49 9.87 8.80 23.81
N GLN A 50 9.76 8.27 25.04
CA GLN A 50 9.23 6.93 25.27
C GLN A 50 7.77 6.78 24.85
N LYS A 51 6.91 7.77 25.18
CA LYS A 51 5.50 7.78 24.77
C LYS A 51 5.38 7.79 23.25
N PHE A 52 6.10 8.71 22.58
CA PHE A 52 6.07 8.83 21.14
C PHE A 52 6.64 7.59 20.44
N SER A 53 7.68 6.96 20.99
CA SER A 53 8.24 5.70 20.45
C SER A 53 7.20 4.60 20.34
N GLN A 54 6.32 4.46 21.35
CA GLN A 54 5.27 3.44 21.34
C GLN A 54 4.25 3.68 20.22
N GLU A 55 3.78 4.93 20.07
CA GLU A 55 2.85 5.32 19.01
C GLU A 55 3.47 5.16 17.61
N PHE A 56 4.74 5.54 17.49
CA PHE A 56 5.53 5.39 16.26
C PHE A 56 5.63 3.93 15.83
N GLU A 57 6.06 3.04 16.73
CA GLU A 57 6.20 1.60 16.47
C GLU A 57 4.85 0.93 16.18
N GLN A 58 3.78 1.34 16.87
CA GLN A 58 2.44 0.85 16.59
C GLN A 58 1.99 1.24 15.18
N THR A 59 2.19 2.50 14.79
CA THR A 59 1.82 3.00 13.47
C THR A 59 2.63 2.31 12.36
N MET A 60 3.93 2.14 12.55
CA MET A 60 4.80 1.42 11.60
C MET A 60 4.31 -0.01 11.36
N ARG A 61 3.88 -0.74 12.41
CA ARG A 61 3.31 -2.09 12.25
C ARG A 61 2.05 -2.10 11.40
N VAL A 62 1.16 -1.13 11.58
CA VAL A 62 -0.07 -0.99 10.78
C VAL A 62 0.27 -0.72 9.32
N LEU A 63 1.22 0.19 9.04
CA LEU A 63 1.65 0.51 7.68
C LEU A 63 2.33 -0.68 6.98
N HIS A 64 3.17 -1.43 7.70
CA HIS A 64 3.75 -2.67 7.18
C HIS A 64 2.68 -3.71 6.81
N HIS A 65 1.66 -3.87 7.65
CA HIS A 65 0.55 -4.77 7.38
C HIS A 65 -0.27 -4.32 6.17
N PHE A 66 -0.59 -3.03 6.08
CA PHE A 66 -1.28 -2.46 4.92
C PHE A 66 -0.50 -2.68 3.62
N ARG A 67 0.80 -2.40 3.63
CA ARG A 67 1.66 -2.61 2.45
C ARG A 67 1.61 -4.06 1.99
N ARG A 68 1.78 -5.01 2.92
CA ARG A 68 1.77 -6.45 2.61
C ARG A 68 0.44 -6.89 2.00
N THR A 69 -0.67 -6.55 2.66
CA THR A 69 -2.01 -6.92 2.19
C THR A 69 -2.32 -6.31 0.83
N SER A 70 -1.92 -5.05 0.62
CA SER A 70 -2.05 -4.37 -0.67
C SER A 70 -1.21 -5.01 -1.77
N ASP A 71 0.04 -5.39 -1.49
CA ASP A 71 0.93 -6.08 -2.44
C ASP A 71 0.33 -7.44 -2.87
N GLU A 72 -0.21 -8.19 -1.93
CA GLU A 72 -0.89 -9.48 -2.17
C GLU A 72 -2.19 -9.31 -2.98
N HIS A 73 -2.83 -8.13 -2.92
CA HIS A 73 -4.07 -7.84 -3.62
C HIS A 73 -3.89 -7.38 -5.08
N ILE A 74 -2.74 -6.80 -5.43
CA ILE A 74 -2.43 -6.31 -6.79
C ILE A 74 -2.69 -7.40 -7.86
N PRO A 75 -2.21 -8.66 -7.71
CA PRO A 75 -2.49 -9.71 -8.69
C PRO A 75 -3.97 -10.03 -8.86
N PHE A 76 -4.79 -9.86 -7.81
CA PHE A 76 -6.24 -10.08 -7.90
C PHE A 76 -6.90 -9.04 -8.81
N LEU A 77 -6.52 -7.75 -8.67
CA LEU A 77 -7.03 -6.67 -9.52
C LEU A 77 -6.70 -6.89 -10.98
N LEU A 78 -5.46 -7.30 -11.28
CA LEU A 78 -5.00 -7.61 -12.64
C LEU A 78 -5.76 -8.80 -13.25
N ARG A 79 -5.95 -9.88 -12.48
CA ARG A 79 -6.75 -11.03 -12.95
C ARG A 79 -8.21 -10.66 -13.19
N LYS A 80 -8.78 -9.80 -12.35
CA LYS A 80 -10.16 -9.32 -12.52
C LYS A 80 -10.30 -8.49 -13.80
N ALA A 81 -9.36 -7.59 -14.07
CA ALA A 81 -9.32 -6.82 -15.31
C ALA A 81 -9.23 -7.71 -16.55
N ALA A 82 -8.33 -8.70 -16.55
CA ALA A 82 -8.17 -9.64 -17.65
C ALA A 82 -9.47 -10.39 -17.97
N ARG A 83 -10.15 -10.94 -16.95
CA ARG A 83 -11.43 -11.65 -17.12
C ARG A 83 -12.53 -10.78 -17.71
N ILE A 84 -12.61 -9.50 -17.29
CA ILE A 84 -13.60 -8.56 -17.83
C ILE A 84 -13.29 -8.28 -19.31
N ARG A 85 -12.00 -8.09 -19.67
CA ARG A 85 -11.58 -7.88 -21.05
C ARG A 85 -11.92 -9.08 -21.94
N ASP A 86 -11.64 -10.29 -21.48
CA ASP A 86 -11.96 -11.52 -22.21
C ASP A 86 -13.46 -11.61 -22.48
N TYR A 87 -14.30 -11.32 -21.47
CA TYR A 87 -15.75 -11.31 -21.61
C TYR A 87 -16.25 -10.26 -22.61
N LEU A 88 -15.68 -9.04 -22.59
CA LEU A 88 -16.04 -7.98 -23.53
C LEU A 88 -15.60 -8.29 -24.97
N SER A 89 -14.50 -9.03 -25.16
CA SER A 89 -14.00 -9.42 -26.49
C SER A 89 -14.77 -10.58 -27.15
N GLN A 90 -15.44 -11.40 -26.34
CA GLN A 90 -16.24 -12.55 -26.80
C GLN A 90 -17.69 -12.18 -27.16
N ARG A 91 -18.06 -10.90 -27.00
CA ARG A 91 -19.41 -10.38 -27.25
C ARG A 91 -19.40 -9.44 -28.46
#